data_AF-A0A453DUS3-F1
#
_entry.id   AF-A0A453DUS3-F1
#
_cell.length_a   1.000
_cell.length_b   1.000
_cell.length_c   1.000
_cell.angle_alpha   90.00
_cell.angle_beta   90.00
_cell.angle_gamma   90.00
#
_symmetry.space_group_name_H-M   'P 1'
#
loop_
_entity.id
_entity.type
_entity.pdbx_description
1 polymer ?
#
loop_
_entity_poly.entity_id
_entity_poly.type
_entity_poly.pdbx_seq_one_letter_code
_entity_poly.pdbx_strand_id
1 'polypeptide(L)'
;LPKHSIGMEIITSSRMLKPVYSTPHPLLGEKVQLTVFDRAALDIFVPVVVAYPAPTPSNEAIKEGLLRAVAPYPHLAGRLAADHRGR
;
A
#
# COMPACT_ATOMS: atom_id res chain seq x y z
N LEU A 1 -29.80 27.11 14.05
CA LEU A 1 -29.11 25.78 14.11
C LEU A 1 -29.16 25.22 12.69
N PRO A 2 -28.09 24.66 12.09
CA PRO A 2 -26.85 24.11 12.68
C PRO A 2 -25.54 24.71 12.13
N LYS A 3 -24.42 24.52 12.86
CA LYS A 3 -23.05 24.72 12.35
C LYS A 3 -22.56 23.38 11.81
N HIS A 4 -22.43 23.26 10.49
CA HIS A 4 -21.66 22.17 9.90
C HIS A 4 -20.18 22.56 9.91
N SER A 5 -19.41 22.06 10.88
CA SER A 5 -17.96 22.02 10.77
C SER A 5 -17.52 20.57 10.71
N ILE A 6 -17.50 20.03 9.50
CA ILE A 6 -16.65 18.86 9.20
C ILE A 6 -15.29 19.45 8.89
N GLY A 7 -14.37 19.41 9.86
CA GLY A 7 -12.99 19.82 9.64
C GLY A 7 -12.09 18.59 9.66
N MET A 8 -11.77 18.05 8.49
CA MET A 8 -10.61 17.18 8.30
C MET A 8 -9.77 17.74 7.16
N GLU A 9 -8.56 18.16 7.50
CA GLU A 9 -7.44 18.45 6.62
C GLU A 9 -6.19 18.38 7.53
N ILE A 10 -4.99 18.00 7.12
CA ILE A 10 -4.23 18.50 5.98
C ILE A 10 -3.30 17.37 5.50
N ILE A 11 -3.29 17.11 4.19
CA ILE A 11 -2.23 16.33 3.54
C ILE A 11 -1.05 17.27 3.30
N THR A 12 0.05 17.07 4.01
CA THR A 12 1.26 17.89 3.85
C THR A 12 2.19 17.37 2.74
N SER A 13 2.07 16.10 2.37
CA SER A 13 2.82 15.47 1.28
C SER A 13 2.16 14.17 0.84
N SER A 14 2.29 13.83 -0.45
CA SER A 14 2.00 12.52 -1.01
C SER A 14 3.15 12.11 -1.93
N ARG A 15 3.69 10.90 -1.75
CA ARG A 15 4.83 10.42 -2.52
C ARG A 15 4.76 8.91 -2.71
N MET A 16 5.04 8.47 -3.93
CA MET A 16 5.32 7.06 -4.22
C MET A 16 6.67 6.65 -3.63
N LEU A 17 6.68 5.61 -2.81
CA LEU A 17 7.89 5.04 -2.24
C LEU A 17 8.25 3.75 -2.99
N LYS A 18 9.54 3.50 -3.20
CA LYS A 18 10.04 2.28 -3.85
C LYS A 18 10.76 1.43 -2.79
N PRO A 19 10.39 0.14 -2.62
CA PRO A 19 11.08 -0.76 -1.70
C PRO A 19 12.58 -0.80 -1.97
N VAL A 20 13.36 -0.90 -0.90
CA VAL A 20 14.81 -1.11 -0.97
C VAL A 20 15.05 -2.61 -0.89
N TYR A 21 15.48 -3.20 -1.99
CA TYR A 21 15.80 -4.62 -2.06
C TYR A 21 17.29 -4.83 -1.75
N SER A 22 17.60 -5.54 -0.67
CA SER A 22 18.98 -5.96 -0.35
C SER A 22 19.51 -7.00 -1.35
N THR A 23 18.60 -7.80 -1.87
CA THR A 23 18.80 -8.79 -2.94
C THR A 23 17.59 -8.73 -3.87
N PRO A 24 17.76 -8.84 -5.20
CA PRO A 24 16.63 -8.86 -6.12
C PRO A 24 15.64 -9.97 -5.75
N HIS A 25 14.36 -9.62 -5.60
CA HIS A 25 13.33 -10.64 -5.38
C HIS A 25 13.15 -11.47 -6.67
N PRO A 26 12.95 -12.80 -6.62
CA PRO A 26 12.78 -13.64 -7.82
C PRO A 26 11.62 -13.24 -8.75
N LEU A 27 10.67 -12.45 -8.24
CA LEU A 27 9.50 -11.97 -8.96
C LEU A 27 9.64 -10.50 -9.40
N LEU A 28 10.83 -9.91 -9.29
CA LEU A 28 11.05 -8.52 -9.68
C LEU A 28 10.86 -8.37 -11.20
N GLY A 29 9.85 -7.60 -11.60
CA GLY A 29 9.51 -7.40 -13.02
C GLY A 29 8.58 -8.47 -13.61
N GLU A 30 8.25 -9.50 -12.83
CA GLU A 30 7.36 -10.58 -13.26
C GLU A 30 5.89 -10.23 -13.03
N LYS A 31 5.01 -10.82 -13.86
CA LYS A 31 3.56 -10.78 -13.64
C LYS A 31 3.13 -12.02 -12.88
N VAL A 32 2.54 -11.83 -11.70
CA VAL A 32 1.93 -12.91 -10.93
C VAL A 32 0.47 -13.03 -11.35
N GLN A 33 0.05 -14.25 -11.73
CA GLN A 33 -1.34 -14.50 -12.12
C GLN A 33 -2.24 -14.53 -10.89
N LEU A 34 -3.38 -13.86 -10.97
CA LEU A 34 -4.46 -14.00 -9.98
C LEU A 34 -5.05 -15.41 -10.04
N THR A 35 -5.16 -16.03 -8.87
CA THR A 35 -5.75 -17.35 -8.69
C THR A 35 -7.28 -17.29 -8.77
N VAL A 36 -7.93 -18.46 -8.75
CA VAL A 36 -9.39 -18.54 -8.64
C VAL A 36 -9.92 -17.93 -7.34
N PHE A 37 -9.12 -17.95 -6.26
CA PHE A 37 -9.50 -17.36 -4.98
C PHE A 37 -9.42 -15.84 -5.02
N ASP A 38 -8.37 -15.28 -5.63
CA ASP A 38 -8.23 -13.84 -5.80
C ASP A 38 -9.37 -13.26 -6.64
N ARG A 39 -9.80 -13.99 -7.68
CA ARG A 39 -10.93 -13.59 -8.54
C ARG A 39 -12.31 -13.77 -7.89
N ALA A 40 -12.42 -14.67 -6.92
CA ALA A 40 -13.64 -14.85 -6.16
C ALA A 40 -13.78 -13.81 -5.04
N ALA A 41 -12.69 -13.15 -4.66
CA ALA A 41 -12.68 -12.06 -3.71
C ALA A 41 -13.30 -10.78 -4.29
N LEU A 42 -13.62 -9.84 -3.40
CA LEU A 42 -14.12 -8.52 -3.79
C LEU A 42 -12.97 -7.64 -4.31
N ASP A 43 -13.17 -7.02 -5.48
CA ASP A 43 -12.27 -5.99 -6.02
C ASP A 43 -12.52 -4.64 -5.32
N ILE A 44 -12.05 -4.55 -4.07
CA ILE A 44 -12.23 -3.38 -3.20
C ILE A 44 -10.94 -3.06 -2.44
N PHE A 45 -10.81 -1.80 -2.02
CA PHE A 45 -9.86 -1.44 -0.97
C PHE A 45 -10.48 -1.76 0.40
N VAL A 46 -9.81 -2.56 1.22
CA VAL A 46 -10.21 -2.83 2.60
C VAL A 46 -9.55 -1.80 3.53
N PRO A 47 -10.26 -0.78 4.04
CA PRO A 47 -9.66 0.26 4.86
C PRO A 47 -9.35 -0.26 6.28
N VAL A 48 -8.17 0.09 6.80
CA VAL A 48 -7.77 -0.15 8.19
C VAL A 48 -7.21 1.12 8.79
N VAL A 49 -7.68 1.50 9.98
CA VAL A 49 -7.21 2.68 10.73
C VAL A 49 -6.66 2.22 12.07
N VAL A 50 -5.43 2.65 12.40
CA VAL A 50 -4.79 2.35 13.67
C VAL A 50 -4.35 3.66 14.33
N ALA A 51 -4.58 3.80 15.64
CA ALA A 51 -4.18 4.94 16.44
C ALA A 51 -3.16 4.51 17.49
N TYR A 52 -2.07 5.27 17.62
CA TYR A 52 -1.00 5.03 18.59
C TYR A 52 -0.88 6.22 19.53
N PRO A 53 -0.80 6.03 20.85
CA PRO A 53 -0.51 7.12 21.78
C PRO A 53 0.93 7.61 21.59
N ALA A 54 1.16 8.88 21.90
CA ALA A 54 2.51 9.45 21.91
C ALA A 54 3.40 8.77 23.00
N PRO A 55 4.72 8.67 22.78
CA PRO A 55 5.46 9.14 21.59
C PRO A 55 5.35 8.18 20.40
N THR A 56 5.28 8.73 19.20
CA THR A 56 5.30 7.95 17.95
C THR A 56 6.63 8.13 17.21
N PRO A 57 7.06 7.16 16.38
CA PRO A 57 8.22 7.33 15.50
C PRO A 57 8.06 8.55 14.57
N SER A 58 9.18 9.09 14.09
CA SER A 58 9.16 10.14 13.06
C SER A 58 8.62 9.62 11.72
N ASN A 59 8.13 10.52 10.87
CA ASN A 59 7.69 10.15 9.52
C ASN A 59 8.79 9.43 8.71
N GLU A 60 10.06 9.82 8.89
CA GLU A 60 11.18 9.17 8.21
C GLU A 60 11.40 7.74 8.71
N ALA A 61 11.31 7.51 10.02
CA ALA A 61 11.40 6.16 10.58
C ALA A 61 10.24 5.26 10.10
N ILE A 62 9.03 5.80 9.98
CA ILE A 62 7.87 5.06 9.45
C ILE A 62 8.08 4.71 7.98
N LYS A 63 8.54 5.66 7.15
CA LYS A 63 8.84 5.40 5.73
C LYS A 63 9.91 4.32 5.58
N GLU A 64 11.00 4.41 6.34
CA GLU A 64 12.07 3.41 6.30
C GLU A 64 11.58 2.03 6.72
N GLY A 65 10.81 1.95 7.81
CA GLY A 65 10.18 0.72 8.26
C GLY A 65 9.26 0.11 7.20
N LEU A 66 8.43 0.94 6.55
CA LEU A 66 7.54 0.51 5.47
C LEU A 66 8.32 -0.08 4.27
N LEU A 67 9.39 0.60 3.84
CA LEU A 67 10.21 0.13 2.72
C LEU A 67 10.84 -1.23 2.99
N ARG A 68 11.29 -1.48 4.22
CA ARG A 68 11.83 -2.78 4.64
C ARG A 68 10.74 -3.85 4.77
N ALA A 69 9.57 -3.50 5.32
CA ALA A 69 8.45 -4.42 5.52
C ALA A 69 7.85 -4.91 4.20
N VAL A 70 7.81 -4.06 3.17
CA VAL A 70 7.25 -4.39 1.85
C VAL A 70 8.24 -5.12 0.93
N ALA A 71 9.55 -5.04 1.19
CA ALA A 71 10.57 -5.63 0.32
C ALA A 71 10.39 -7.15 0.03
N PRO A 72 9.93 -7.99 0.97
CA PRO A 72 9.64 -9.41 0.70
C PRO A 72 8.35 -9.64 -0.12
N TYR A 73 7.51 -8.62 -0.29
CA TYR A 73 6.18 -8.71 -0.90
C TYR A 73 6.07 -7.76 -2.11
N PRO A 74 6.82 -8.02 -3.21
CA PRO A 74 6.91 -7.09 -4.34
C PRO A 74 5.57 -6.79 -5.02
N HIS A 75 4.57 -7.66 -4.89
CA HIS A 75 3.22 -7.45 -5.42
C HIS A 75 2.51 -6.26 -4.74
N LEU A 76 2.82 -5.94 -3.48
CA LEU A 76 2.26 -4.77 -2.78
C LEU A 76 2.81 -3.43 -3.31
N ALA A 77 3.98 -3.46 -3.96
CA ALA A 77 4.55 -2.31 -4.67
C ALA A 77 4.26 -2.34 -6.19
N GLY A 78 3.53 -3.35 -6.65
CA GLY A 78 3.16 -3.56 -8.05
C GLY A 78 1.88 -2.82 -8.44
N ARG A 79 1.32 -3.22 -9.59
CA ARG A 79 0.02 -2.75 -10.07
C ARG A 79 -0.79 -3.93 -10.57
N LEU A 80 -2.10 -3.92 -10.32
CA LEU A 80 -3.01 -4.81 -11.01
C LEU A 80 -3.09 -4.42 -12.48
N ALA A 81 -3.19 -5.42 -13.35
CA ALA A 81 -3.30 -5.25 -14.79
C ALA A 81 -4.12 -6.38 -15.37
N ALA A 82 -4.96 -6.06 -16.36
CA ALA A 82 -5.70 -7.07 -17.10
C ALA A 82 -4.76 -7.90 -18.00
N ASP A 83 -5.07 -9.18 -18.16
CA ASP A 83 -4.49 -10.05 -19.18
C ASP A 83 -5.01 -9.68 -20.59
N HIS A 84 -4.46 -10.32 -21.61
CA HIS A 84 -4.85 -10.14 -23.03
C HIS A 84 -6.32 -10.49 -23.33
N ARG A 85 -7.03 -11.13 -22.39
CA ARG A 85 -8.46 -11.42 -22.46
C ARG A 85 -9.30 -10.44 -21.63
N GLY A 86 -8.67 -9.38 -21.09
CA GLY A 86 -9.34 -8.36 -20.29
C GLY A 86 -9.68 -8.81 -18.87
N ARG A 87 -9.03 -9.87 -18.36
CA ARG A 87 -9.30 -10.43 -17.02
C ARG A 87 -8.21 -10.13 -16.01
#